data_AF-R7P806-F1
#
_entry.id   AF-R7P806-F1
#
_cell.length_a   1.000
_cell.length_b   1.000
_cell.length_c   1.000
_cell.angle_alpha   90.00
_cell.angle_beta   90.00
_cell.angle_gamma   90.00
#
_symmetry.space_group_name_H-M   'P 1'
#
loop_
_entity.id
_entity.type
_entity.pdbx_description
1 polymer ?
#
loop_
_entity_poly.entity_id
_entity_poly.type
_entity_poly.pdbx_seq_one_letter_code
_entity_poly.pdbx_strand_id
1 'polypeptide(L)'
;MIFHQDMNTIKNLLFDFGGVLVDLDMQRCSRAFRSLGIDVSQFLHSYRQEGTFLEFERGNVSFAQCCQEIRDTQHVPHVTDQQMAWAWNAFLLDVPAERLEFLLRLKSRYRLFLRSNTNHIHWQLAEDIYFRHKGLQIGDFFEQCFLSFRLHLDKPAPQIFHAVAQQGGIKPEETLFFDDSEKNCEAARQCGFQALTAPLEGGWMNFFDSELNLCK
;
A
#
# COMPACT_ATOMS: atom_id res chain seq x y z
N MET A 1 17.98 5.81 -20.24
CA MET A 1 17.62 7.24 -20.25
C MET A 1 17.34 7.64 -18.83
N ILE A 2 18.14 8.54 -18.26
CA ILE A 2 17.86 9.11 -16.93
C ILE A 2 16.78 10.16 -17.17
N PHE A 3 15.56 9.89 -16.71
CA PHE A 3 14.50 10.90 -16.70
C PHE A 3 14.95 12.03 -15.76
N HIS A 4 15.28 13.20 -16.29
CA HIS A 4 15.26 14.42 -15.49
C HIS A 4 13.79 14.83 -15.34
N GLN A 5 13.16 14.37 -14.26
CA GLN A 5 11.86 14.88 -13.85
C GLN A 5 12.05 16.32 -13.35
N ASP A 6 11.30 17.26 -13.93
CA ASP A 6 11.27 18.64 -13.47
C ASP A 6 10.35 18.74 -12.24
N MET A 7 10.95 18.53 -11.08
CA MET A 7 10.29 18.59 -9.77
C MET A 7 9.65 19.97 -9.48
N ASN A 8 9.95 21.03 -10.26
CA ASN A 8 9.28 22.32 -10.13
C ASN A 8 7.82 22.30 -10.57
N THR A 9 7.42 21.33 -11.38
CA THR A 9 6.03 21.21 -11.88
C THR A 9 5.15 20.32 -10.99
N ILE A 10 5.77 19.52 -10.13
CA ILE A 10 5.06 18.60 -9.23
C ILE A 10 4.45 19.36 -8.07
N LYS A 11 3.15 19.12 -7.84
CA LYS A 11 2.39 19.67 -6.71
C LYS A 11 1.86 18.59 -5.77
N ASN A 12 1.68 17.38 -6.29
CA ASN A 12 1.07 16.27 -5.57
C ASN A 12 2.01 15.07 -5.58
N LEU A 13 2.12 14.39 -4.45
CA LEU A 13 2.83 13.12 -4.32
C LEU A 13 1.82 12.04 -3.95
N LEU A 14 1.82 10.94 -4.71
CA LEU A 14 1.00 9.77 -4.50
C LEU A 14 1.92 8.61 -4.11
N PHE A 15 1.70 8.00 -2.94
CA PHE A 15 2.54 6.90 -2.45
C PHE A 15 1.75 5.60 -2.42
N ASP A 16 2.36 4.51 -2.88
CA ASP A 16 1.94 3.18 -2.43
C ASP A 16 2.24 3.00 -0.93
N PHE A 17 1.55 2.05 -0.32
CA PHE A 17 1.78 1.65 1.05
C PHE A 17 2.82 0.52 1.13
N GLY A 18 2.48 -0.67 0.61
CA GLY A 18 3.38 -1.84 0.65
C GLY A 18 4.62 -1.63 -0.21
N GLY A 19 5.80 -2.01 0.30
CA GLY A 19 7.07 -1.92 -0.43
C GLY A 19 7.64 -0.49 -0.52
N VAL A 20 6.81 0.54 -0.30
CA VAL A 20 7.20 1.96 -0.33
C VAL A 20 7.24 2.56 1.08
N LEU A 21 6.13 2.50 1.81
CA LEU A 21 6.01 3.05 3.16
C LEU A 21 6.16 1.99 4.23
N VAL A 22 5.51 0.83 4.07
CA VAL A 22 5.63 -0.33 4.97
C VAL A 22 6.47 -1.41 4.30
N ASP A 23 7.41 -1.97 5.05
CA ASP A 23 8.21 -3.09 4.55
C ASP A 23 7.42 -4.40 4.62
N LEU A 24 7.66 -5.30 3.65
CA LEU A 24 6.89 -6.51 3.44
C LEU A 24 7.76 -7.77 3.62
N ASP A 25 7.24 -8.79 4.31
CA ASP A 25 7.87 -10.10 4.42
C ASP A 25 6.84 -11.23 4.22
N MET A 26 6.73 -11.70 2.97
CA MET A 26 5.85 -12.79 2.61
C MET A 26 6.24 -14.12 3.29
N GLN A 27 7.52 -14.33 3.59
CA GLN A 27 7.98 -15.53 4.27
C GLN A 27 7.59 -15.51 5.75
N ARG A 28 7.60 -14.35 6.40
CA ARG A 28 7.09 -14.18 7.77
C ARG A 28 5.60 -14.47 7.85
N CYS A 29 4.81 -13.92 6.94
CA CYS A 29 3.39 -14.26 6.79
C CYS A 29 3.19 -15.78 6.63
N SER A 30 3.91 -16.38 5.67
CA SER A 30 3.83 -17.82 5.41
C SER A 30 4.21 -18.68 6.62
N ARG A 31 5.22 -18.28 7.40
CA ARG A 31 5.62 -18.98 8.64
C ARG A 31 4.55 -18.84 9.72
N ALA A 32 3.93 -17.67 9.85
CA ALA A 32 2.87 -17.41 10.84
C ALA A 32 1.62 -18.25 10.56
N PHE A 33 1.23 -18.41 9.29
CA PHE A 33 0.14 -19.33 8.93
C PHE A 33 0.51 -20.79 9.17
N ARG A 34 1.73 -21.20 8.81
CA ARG A 34 2.20 -22.57 9.08
C ARG A 34 2.19 -22.91 10.56
N SER A 35 2.47 -21.96 11.46
CA SER A 35 2.38 -22.22 12.90
C SER A 35 0.94 -22.39 13.40
N LEU A 36 -0.06 -22.04 12.58
CA LEU A 36 -1.48 -22.35 12.81
C LEU A 36 -1.94 -23.62 12.09
N GLY A 37 -1.03 -24.35 11.44
CA GLY A 37 -1.36 -25.53 10.64
C GLY A 37 -1.98 -25.22 9.28
N ILE A 38 -1.84 -23.98 8.78
CA ILE A 38 -2.42 -23.52 7.51
C ILE A 38 -1.32 -23.39 6.47
N ASP A 39 -1.50 -24.03 5.30
CA ASP A 39 -0.64 -23.76 4.14
C ASP A 39 -1.27 -22.69 3.25
N VAL A 40 -0.65 -21.52 3.23
CA VAL A 40 -1.08 -20.38 2.42
C VAL A 40 -0.48 -20.33 1.02
N SER A 41 0.34 -21.30 0.64
CA SER A 41 0.94 -21.37 -0.69
C SER A 41 -0.10 -21.32 -1.82
N GLN A 42 -1.28 -21.89 -1.58
CA GLN A 42 -2.39 -21.92 -2.54
C GLN A 42 -3.15 -20.59 -2.62
N PHE A 43 -3.20 -19.81 -1.54
CA PHE A 43 -3.90 -18.52 -1.49
C PHE A 43 -3.00 -17.35 -1.93
N LEU A 44 -1.68 -17.49 -1.79
CA LEU A 44 -0.70 -16.41 -2.02
C LEU A 44 0.02 -16.49 -3.36
N HIS A 45 -0.32 -17.45 -4.21
CA HIS A 45 0.27 -17.52 -5.54
C HIS A 45 -0.32 -16.42 -6.44
N SER A 46 0.53 -15.48 -6.87
CA SER A 46 0.17 -14.30 -7.67
C SER A 46 -0.55 -14.59 -9.00
N TYR A 47 -0.56 -15.84 -9.45
CA TYR A 47 -1.23 -16.30 -10.67
C TYR A 47 -2.55 -17.04 -10.42
N ARG A 48 -2.92 -17.32 -9.17
CA ARG A 48 -4.14 -18.03 -8.76
C ARG A 48 -4.64 -17.58 -7.38
N GLN A 49 -4.78 -16.28 -7.17
CA GLN A 49 -5.72 -15.84 -6.15
C GLN A 49 -7.13 -16.16 -6.69
N GLU A 50 -7.62 -17.37 -6.45
CA GLU A 50 -9.00 -17.78 -6.73
C GLU A 50 -9.70 -18.00 -5.39
N GLY A 51 -11.04 -17.92 -5.38
CA GLY A 51 -11.83 -18.13 -4.16
C GLY A 51 -11.97 -16.88 -3.29
N THR A 52 -12.43 -17.06 -2.04
CA THR A 52 -12.81 -15.94 -1.17
C THR A 52 -11.68 -15.03 -0.77
N PHE A 53 -10.42 -15.47 -0.86
CA PHE A 53 -9.27 -14.63 -0.51
C PHE A 53 -9.11 -13.45 -1.47
N LEU A 54 -9.17 -13.68 -2.79
CA LEU A 54 -9.12 -12.61 -3.79
C LEU A 54 -10.29 -11.64 -3.61
N GLU A 55 -11.49 -12.19 -3.42
CA GLU A 55 -12.70 -11.40 -3.24
C GLU A 55 -12.65 -10.59 -1.95
N PHE A 56 -11.98 -11.10 -0.91
CA PHE A 56 -11.71 -10.35 0.33
C PHE A 56 -10.74 -9.20 0.07
N GLU A 57 -9.65 -9.42 -0.67
CA GLU A 57 -8.70 -8.35 -1.04
C GLU A 57 -9.36 -7.24 -1.88
N ARG A 58 -10.41 -7.60 -2.63
CA ARG A 58 -11.26 -6.66 -3.40
C ARG A 58 -12.39 -6.01 -2.59
N GLY A 59 -12.60 -6.46 -1.35
CA GLY A 59 -13.68 -5.97 -0.48
C GLY A 59 -15.07 -6.53 -0.82
N ASN A 60 -15.16 -7.59 -1.62
CA ASN A 60 -16.42 -8.21 -2.05
C ASN A 60 -16.94 -9.26 -1.05
N VAL A 61 -16.08 -9.80 -0.18
CA VAL A 61 -16.47 -10.68 0.94
C VAL A 61 -15.80 -10.26 2.24
N SER A 62 -16.39 -10.67 3.37
CA SER A 62 -15.85 -10.39 4.70
C SER A 62 -14.66 -11.28 5.04
N PHE A 63 -13.80 -10.81 5.96
CA PHE A 63 -12.67 -11.60 6.44
C PHE A 63 -13.12 -12.87 7.17
N ALA A 64 -14.23 -12.80 7.91
CA ALA A 64 -14.81 -13.95 8.60
C ALA A 64 -15.23 -15.07 7.63
N GLN A 65 -15.76 -14.72 6.45
CA GLN A 65 -16.10 -15.70 5.41
C GLN A 65 -14.83 -16.37 4.86
N CYS A 66 -13.78 -15.59 4.61
CA CYS A 66 -12.49 -16.14 4.18
C CYS A 66 -11.89 -17.06 5.26
N CYS A 67 -11.91 -16.65 6.52
CA CYS A 67 -11.45 -17.47 7.65
C CYS A 67 -12.24 -18.78 7.75
N GLN A 68 -13.55 -18.74 7.52
CA GLN A 68 -14.39 -19.93 7.53
C GLN A 68 -14.02 -20.90 6.40
N GLU A 69 -13.85 -20.41 5.18
CA GLU A 69 -13.41 -21.27 4.06
C GLU A 69 -12.02 -21.87 4.33
N ILE A 70 -11.09 -21.12 4.89
CA ILE A 70 -9.77 -21.64 5.27
C ILE A 70 -9.91 -22.74 6.33
N ARG A 71 -10.73 -22.55 7.36
CA ARG A 71 -10.99 -23.59 8.37
C ARG A 71 -11.52 -24.87 7.75
N ASP A 72 -12.47 -24.75 6.83
CA ASP A 72 -13.14 -25.89 6.21
C ASP A 72 -12.20 -26.62 5.25
N THR A 73 -11.47 -25.90 4.41
CA THR A 73 -10.57 -26.48 3.40
C THR A 73 -9.27 -27.04 4.00
N GLN A 74 -8.71 -26.39 5.01
CA GLN A 74 -7.47 -26.79 5.67
C GLN A 74 -7.69 -27.67 6.91
N HIS A 75 -8.95 -27.95 7.26
CA HIS A 75 -9.34 -28.80 8.39
C HIS A 75 -8.79 -28.30 9.74
N VAL A 76 -8.87 -26.98 9.98
CA VAL A 76 -8.35 -26.30 11.18
C VAL A 76 -9.46 -25.59 12.00
N PRO A 77 -10.53 -26.29 12.44
CA PRO A 77 -11.71 -25.66 13.03
C PRO A 77 -11.44 -24.89 14.35
N HIS A 78 -10.29 -25.14 14.97
CA HIS A 78 -9.87 -24.50 16.23
C HIS A 78 -9.17 -23.14 16.01
N VAL A 79 -8.77 -22.80 14.78
CA VAL A 79 -8.08 -21.54 14.49
C VAL A 79 -9.09 -20.40 14.38
N THR A 80 -8.92 -19.41 15.26
CA THR A 80 -9.78 -18.22 15.34
C THR A 80 -9.48 -17.22 14.24
N ASP A 81 -10.46 -16.38 13.90
CA ASP A 81 -10.28 -15.25 12.96
C ASP A 81 -9.16 -14.32 13.44
N GLN A 82 -9.00 -14.11 14.75
CA GLN A 82 -7.94 -13.26 15.30
C GLN A 82 -6.54 -13.85 15.09
N GLN A 83 -6.39 -15.17 15.17
CA GLN A 83 -5.12 -15.83 14.85
C GLN A 83 -4.80 -15.73 13.35
N MET A 84 -5.80 -15.89 12.48
CA MET A 84 -5.61 -15.69 11.04
C MET A 84 -5.29 -14.23 10.69
N ALA A 85 -5.95 -13.26 11.34
CA ALA A 85 -5.64 -11.84 11.19
C ALA A 85 -4.21 -11.54 11.63
N TRP A 86 -3.76 -12.10 12.77
CA TRP A 86 -2.39 -11.98 13.23
C TRP A 86 -1.39 -12.56 12.22
N ALA A 87 -1.66 -13.74 11.68
CA ALA A 87 -0.80 -14.38 10.68
C ALA A 87 -0.75 -13.58 9.38
N TRP A 88 -1.90 -13.03 8.94
CA TRP A 88 -2.00 -12.19 7.75
C TRP A 88 -1.28 -10.85 7.92
N ASN A 89 -1.42 -10.24 9.10
CA ASN A 89 -0.71 -9.02 9.46
C ASN A 89 0.80 -9.21 9.56
N ALA A 90 1.29 -10.44 9.77
CA ALA A 90 2.72 -10.72 9.79
C ALA A 90 3.41 -10.52 8.42
N PHE A 91 2.63 -10.28 7.35
CA PHE A 91 3.14 -9.78 6.07
C PHE A 91 3.71 -8.38 6.16
N LEU A 92 3.11 -7.53 7.00
CA LEU A 92 3.54 -6.16 7.24
C LEU A 92 4.59 -6.16 8.36
N LEU A 93 5.75 -5.54 8.11
CA LEU A 93 6.78 -5.36 9.11
C LEU A 93 6.50 -4.12 9.95
N ASP A 94 6.98 -2.97 9.50
CA ASP A 94 6.77 -1.68 10.14
C ASP A 94 6.84 -0.55 9.10
N VAL A 95 6.36 0.63 9.49
CA VAL A 95 6.64 1.89 8.80
C VAL A 95 7.71 2.63 9.60
N PRO A 96 8.98 2.61 9.17
CA PRO A 96 10.06 3.28 9.89
C PRO A 96 9.73 4.74 10.18
N ALA A 97 10.00 5.18 11.42
CA ALA A 97 9.72 6.54 11.88
C ALA A 97 10.32 7.62 10.97
N GLU A 98 11.51 7.35 10.40
CA GLU A 98 12.16 8.26 9.45
C GLU A 98 11.30 8.54 8.21
N ARG A 99 10.53 7.57 7.71
CA ARG A 99 9.62 7.74 6.56
C ARG A 99 8.45 8.64 6.93
N LEU A 100 7.89 8.46 8.12
CA LEU A 100 6.82 9.33 8.64
C LEU A 100 7.31 10.77 8.81
N GLU A 101 8.48 10.95 9.42
CA GLU A 101 9.10 12.27 9.58
C GLU A 101 9.45 12.91 8.24
N PHE A 102 9.83 12.10 7.24
CA PHE A 102 10.09 12.56 5.88
C PHE A 102 8.80 13.04 5.20
N LEU A 103 7.69 12.29 5.31
CA LEU A 103 6.39 12.71 4.80
C LEU A 103 5.99 14.06 5.38
N LEU A 104 6.18 14.29 6.69
CA LEU A 104 5.88 15.58 7.32
C LEU A 104 6.69 16.74 6.73
N ARG A 105 7.96 16.52 6.37
CA ARG A 105 8.77 17.53 5.67
C ARG A 105 8.24 17.81 4.27
N LEU A 106 7.81 16.78 3.54
CA LEU A 106 7.26 16.97 2.19
C LEU A 106 5.96 17.78 2.17
N LYS A 107 5.16 17.72 3.25
CA LYS A 107 3.90 18.48 3.35
C LYS A 107 4.06 19.98 3.28
N SER A 108 5.24 20.54 3.56
CA SER A 108 5.46 21.99 3.44
C SER A 108 5.45 22.47 1.98
N ARG A 109 5.58 21.55 1.02
CA ARG A 109 5.69 21.85 -0.42
C ARG A 109 4.68 21.10 -1.28
N TYR A 110 4.30 19.89 -0.89
CA TYR A 110 3.45 19.02 -1.70
C TYR A 110 2.19 18.60 -0.97
N ARG A 111 1.11 18.40 -1.72
CA ARG A 111 -0.07 17.67 -1.25
C ARG A 111 0.24 16.18 -1.29
N LEU A 112 -0.02 15.47 -0.20
CA LEU A 112 0.32 14.05 -0.10
C LEU A 112 -0.93 13.18 -0.13
N PHE A 113 -0.88 12.13 -0.93
CA PHE A 113 -1.92 11.14 -1.11
C PHE A 113 -1.33 9.74 -0.97
N LEU A 114 -2.17 8.80 -0.55
CA LEU A 114 -1.82 7.38 -0.52
C LEU A 114 -2.72 6.61 -1.47
N ARG A 115 -2.14 5.69 -2.26
CA ARG A 115 -2.90 4.74 -3.08
C ARG A 115 -2.35 3.33 -2.93
N SER A 116 -3.14 2.46 -2.32
CA SER A 116 -2.73 1.08 -2.06
C SER A 116 -3.76 0.05 -2.50
N ASN A 117 -3.26 -1.05 -3.08
CA ASN A 117 -3.99 -2.31 -3.11
C ASN A 117 -3.81 -2.96 -1.75
N THR A 118 -4.86 -2.94 -0.92
CA THR A 118 -4.84 -3.45 0.45
C THR A 118 -6.23 -3.94 0.84
N ASN A 119 -6.35 -4.50 2.03
CA ASN A 119 -7.59 -5.01 2.61
C ASN A 119 -7.85 -4.35 3.98
N HIS A 120 -9.04 -4.54 4.53
CA HIS A 120 -9.41 -3.87 5.78
C HIS A 120 -8.59 -4.35 7.01
N ILE A 121 -8.08 -5.58 7.01
CA ILE A 121 -7.30 -6.13 8.13
C ILE A 121 -5.92 -5.45 8.19
N HIS A 122 -5.24 -5.35 7.05
CA HIS A 122 -3.96 -4.63 6.92
C HIS A 122 -4.12 -3.14 7.16
N TRP A 123 -5.18 -2.53 6.62
CA TRP A 123 -5.38 -1.09 6.77
C TRP A 123 -5.70 -0.70 8.21
N GLN A 124 -6.44 -1.54 8.96
CA GLN A 124 -6.67 -1.30 10.38
C GLN A 124 -5.34 -1.26 11.16
N LEU A 125 -4.41 -2.17 10.87
CA LEU A 125 -3.07 -2.15 11.48
C LEU A 125 -2.30 -0.86 11.15
N ALA A 126 -2.44 -0.37 9.92
CA ALA A 126 -1.84 0.90 9.51
C ALA A 126 -2.39 2.09 10.32
N GLU A 127 -3.72 2.19 10.47
CA GLU A 127 -4.38 3.28 11.20
C GLU A 127 -4.11 3.22 12.72
N ASP A 128 -4.12 2.02 13.30
CA ASP A 128 -4.05 1.82 14.75
C ASP A 128 -2.60 1.81 15.27
N ILE A 129 -1.63 1.44 14.44
CA ILE A 129 -0.23 1.28 14.87
C ILE A 129 0.72 2.11 14.01
N TYR A 130 0.82 1.83 12.71
CA TYR A 130 1.94 2.34 11.92
C TYR A 130 1.91 3.85 11.71
N PHE A 131 0.74 4.46 11.57
CA PHE A 131 0.61 5.92 11.44
C PHE A 131 0.39 6.64 12.77
N ARG A 132 0.43 5.93 13.91
CA ARG A 132 0.42 6.55 15.24
C ARG A 132 1.83 6.97 15.62
N HIS A 133 2.20 8.20 15.27
CA HIS A 133 3.53 8.73 15.52
C HIS A 133 3.50 10.09 16.19
N LYS A 134 4.06 10.21 17.40
CA LYS A 134 4.13 11.47 18.18
C LYS A 134 2.77 12.19 18.32
N GLY A 135 1.70 11.42 18.49
CA GLY A 135 0.33 11.94 18.61
C GLY A 135 -0.39 12.20 17.28
N LEU A 136 0.30 12.02 16.15
CA LEU A 136 -0.28 12.11 14.81
C LEU A 136 -0.97 10.79 14.42
N GLN A 137 -1.83 10.89 13.42
CA GLN A 137 -2.57 9.80 12.79
C GLN A 137 -2.54 9.93 11.26
N ILE A 138 -3.09 8.95 10.54
CA ILE A 138 -3.02 8.88 9.07
C ILE A 138 -3.40 10.19 8.34
N GLY A 139 -4.45 10.88 8.80
CA GLY A 139 -4.92 12.14 8.21
C GLY A 139 -3.97 13.33 8.41
N ASP A 140 -3.04 13.24 9.36
CA ASP A 140 -2.00 14.25 9.53
C ASP A 140 -0.87 14.09 8.51
N PHE A 141 -0.75 12.92 7.85
CA PHE A 141 0.21 12.67 6.79
C PHE A 141 -0.41 12.90 5.41
N PHE A 142 -1.57 12.28 5.13
CA PHE A 142 -2.18 12.30 3.81
C PHE A 142 -3.50 13.07 3.78
N GLU A 143 -3.71 13.84 2.72
CA GLU A 143 -4.98 14.52 2.46
C GLU A 143 -6.10 13.51 2.16
N GLN A 144 -5.79 12.46 1.41
CA GLN A 144 -6.72 11.37 1.14
C GLN A 144 -5.97 10.04 0.89
N CYS A 145 -6.59 8.95 1.34
CA CYS A 145 -6.12 7.58 1.11
C CYS A 145 -7.09 6.84 0.18
N PHE A 146 -6.61 6.40 -0.97
CA PHE A 146 -7.33 5.63 -1.97
C PHE A 146 -7.04 4.14 -1.78
N LEU A 147 -8.00 3.38 -1.23
CA LEU A 147 -7.78 1.98 -0.86
C LEU A 147 -8.59 1.05 -1.76
N SER A 148 -8.00 -0.02 -2.28
CA SER A 148 -8.66 -0.88 -3.27
C SER A 148 -9.97 -1.44 -2.77
N PHE A 149 -10.00 -1.99 -1.55
CA PHE A 149 -11.21 -2.58 -0.97
C PHE A 149 -12.34 -1.58 -0.71
N ARG A 150 -12.04 -0.27 -0.58
CA ARG A 150 -13.07 0.79 -0.43
C ARG A 150 -13.58 1.28 -1.77
N LEU A 151 -12.75 1.22 -2.81
CA LEU A 151 -13.07 1.71 -4.16
C LEU A 151 -13.54 0.60 -5.10
N HIS A 152 -13.37 -0.67 -4.73
CA HIS A 152 -13.54 -1.84 -5.60
C HIS A 152 -12.73 -1.73 -6.91
N LEU A 153 -11.57 -1.08 -6.84
CA LEU A 153 -10.66 -0.81 -7.94
C LEU A 153 -9.23 -1.05 -7.47
N ASP A 154 -8.46 -1.81 -8.24
CA ASP A 154 -7.08 -2.19 -7.94
C ASP A 154 -6.11 -1.73 -9.03
N LYS A 155 -4.88 -1.40 -8.62
CA LYS A 155 -3.76 -1.24 -9.56
C LYS A 155 -3.47 -2.61 -10.18
N PRO A 156 -3.12 -2.70 -11.47
CA PRO A 156 -2.79 -1.58 -12.39
C PRO A 156 -3.96 -1.15 -13.27
N ALA A 157 -5.23 -1.37 -12.89
CA ALA A 157 -6.37 -1.02 -13.75
C ALA A 157 -6.46 0.51 -13.95
N PRO A 158 -6.53 1.05 -15.19
CA PRO A 158 -6.56 2.50 -15.44
C PRO A 158 -7.63 3.27 -14.66
N GLN A 159 -8.77 2.62 -14.40
CA GLN A 159 -9.90 3.17 -13.66
C GLN A 159 -9.50 3.69 -12.28
N ILE A 160 -8.51 3.07 -11.61
CA ILE A 160 -8.07 3.53 -10.30
C ILE A 160 -7.37 4.89 -10.38
N PHE A 161 -6.56 5.12 -11.41
CA PHE A 161 -5.81 6.37 -11.57
C PHE A 161 -6.74 7.51 -11.97
N HIS A 162 -7.76 7.24 -12.80
CA HIS A 162 -8.83 8.19 -13.08
C HIS A 162 -9.62 8.55 -11.82
N ALA A 163 -9.98 7.56 -10.99
CA ALA A 163 -10.67 7.79 -9.73
C ALA A 163 -9.83 8.63 -8.76
N VAL A 164 -8.53 8.36 -8.66
CA VAL A 164 -7.58 9.13 -7.83
C VAL A 164 -7.54 10.60 -8.29
N ALA A 165 -7.38 10.85 -9.59
CA ALA A 165 -7.34 12.22 -10.13
C ALA A 165 -8.65 12.99 -9.85
N GLN A 166 -9.79 12.34 -10.13
CA GLN A 166 -11.10 12.95 -9.96
C GLN A 166 -11.44 13.21 -8.49
N GLN A 167 -11.29 12.22 -7.62
CA GLN A 167 -11.68 12.33 -6.21
C GLN A 167 -10.68 13.17 -5.40
N GLY A 168 -9.38 13.10 -5.70
CA GLY A 168 -8.36 13.90 -5.04
C GLY A 168 -8.31 15.35 -5.53
N GLY A 169 -8.98 15.67 -6.64
CA GLY A 169 -8.89 16.98 -7.28
C GLY A 169 -7.45 17.31 -7.67
N ILE A 170 -6.74 16.33 -8.25
CA ILE A 170 -5.35 16.45 -8.67
C ILE A 170 -5.22 16.22 -10.17
N LYS A 171 -4.23 16.89 -10.77
CA LYS A 171 -3.90 16.72 -12.18
C LYS A 171 -2.82 15.65 -12.33
N PRO A 172 -3.00 14.64 -13.19
CA PRO A 172 -1.99 13.60 -13.41
C PRO A 172 -0.61 14.19 -13.74
N GLU A 173 -0.54 15.19 -14.61
CA GLU A 173 0.72 15.79 -15.07
C GLU A 173 1.47 16.56 -13.97
N GLU A 174 0.78 16.99 -12.91
CA GLU A 174 1.36 17.65 -11.73
C GLU A 174 1.53 16.67 -10.54
N THR A 175 1.35 15.37 -10.77
CA THR A 175 1.38 14.33 -9.74
C THR A 175 2.46 13.31 -9.99
N LEU A 176 3.31 13.09 -8.98
CA LEU A 176 4.34 12.05 -8.98
C LEU A 176 3.89 10.86 -8.12
N PHE A 177 3.85 9.68 -8.72
CA PHE A 177 3.50 8.42 -8.08
C PHE A 177 4.72 7.57 -7.75
N PHE A 178 4.78 7.03 -6.54
CA PHE A 178 5.79 6.07 -6.09
C PHE A 178 5.15 4.72 -5.79
N ASP A 179 5.64 3.67 -6.43
CA ASP A 179 5.16 2.29 -6.28
C ASP A 179 6.35 1.34 -6.49
N ASP A 180 6.42 0.22 -5.79
CA ASP A 180 7.51 -0.75 -5.98
C ASP A 180 7.31 -1.63 -7.22
N SER A 181 6.12 -1.60 -7.84
CA SER A 181 5.77 -2.34 -9.05
C SER A 181 5.87 -1.47 -10.31
N GLU A 182 6.78 -1.84 -11.21
CA GLU A 182 6.88 -1.22 -12.55
C GLU A 182 5.56 -1.33 -13.34
N LYS A 183 4.79 -2.42 -13.14
CA LYS A 183 3.50 -2.59 -13.81
C LYS A 183 2.49 -1.52 -13.39
N ASN A 184 2.48 -1.17 -12.11
CA ASN A 184 1.63 -0.11 -11.57
C ASN A 184 2.11 1.28 -12.05
N CYS A 185 3.43 1.51 -12.02
CA CYS A 185 4.03 2.75 -12.52
C CYS A 185 3.73 2.97 -14.01
N GLU A 186 3.84 1.92 -14.83
CA GLU A 186 3.53 2.00 -16.25
C GLU A 186 2.07 2.36 -16.51
N ALA A 187 1.13 1.72 -15.81
CA ALA A 187 -0.28 2.07 -15.92
C ALA A 187 -0.58 3.51 -15.48
N ALA A 188 0.09 4.00 -14.43
CA ALA A 188 -0.01 5.39 -14.00
C ALA A 188 0.49 6.35 -15.10
N ARG A 189 1.64 6.06 -15.72
CA ARG A 189 2.19 6.85 -16.84
C ARG A 189 1.24 6.88 -18.04
N GLN A 190 0.62 5.77 -18.38
CA GLN A 190 -0.40 5.70 -19.43
C GLN A 190 -1.65 6.55 -19.12
N CYS A 191 -1.92 6.79 -17.84
CA CYS A 191 -2.99 7.69 -17.37
C CYS A 191 -2.54 9.15 -17.21
N GLY A 192 -1.33 9.50 -17.64
CA GLY A 192 -0.79 10.87 -17.61
C GLY A 192 -0.06 11.25 -16.32
N PHE A 193 0.06 10.34 -15.34
CA PHE A 193 0.84 10.59 -14.14
C PHE A 193 2.34 10.55 -14.43
N GLN A 194 3.11 11.27 -13.65
CA GLN A 194 4.52 10.95 -13.49
C GLN A 194 4.62 9.78 -12.51
N ALA A 195 5.48 8.78 -12.78
CA ALA A 195 5.65 7.65 -11.87
C ALA A 195 7.10 7.18 -11.83
N LEU A 196 7.53 6.77 -10.63
CA LEU A 196 8.84 6.20 -10.37
C LEU A 196 8.68 4.89 -9.60
N THR A 197 9.35 3.86 -10.12
CA THR A 197 9.45 2.58 -9.41
C THR A 197 10.37 2.76 -8.21
N ALA A 198 9.77 2.74 -7.03
CA ALA A 198 10.44 3.00 -5.77
C ALA A 198 11.40 1.86 -5.42
N PRO A 199 12.68 2.15 -5.10
CA PRO A 199 13.53 1.16 -4.47
C PRO A 199 12.93 0.74 -3.13
N LEU A 200 13.11 -0.53 -2.79
CA LEU A 200 12.70 -1.09 -1.50
C LEU A 200 13.38 -0.36 -0.33
N GLU A 201 12.88 -0.63 0.87
CA GLU A 201 13.47 -0.16 2.13
C GLU A 201 13.55 1.37 2.25
N GLY A 202 12.67 2.11 1.56
CA GLY A 202 12.57 3.57 1.69
C GLY A 202 13.53 4.35 0.78
N GLY A 203 14.16 3.69 -0.20
CA GLY A 203 15.08 4.37 -1.14
C GLY A 203 14.42 5.46 -2.00
N TRP A 204 13.09 5.54 -2.02
CA TRP A 204 12.36 6.65 -2.65
C TRP A 204 12.66 8.02 -2.02
N MET A 205 13.08 8.08 -0.76
CA MET A 205 13.44 9.34 -0.10
C MET A 205 14.60 10.05 -0.81
N ASN A 206 15.52 9.29 -1.41
CA ASN A 206 16.70 9.81 -2.12
C ASN A 206 16.33 10.61 -3.38
N PHE A 207 15.11 10.44 -3.92
CA PHE A 207 14.63 11.27 -5.04
C PHE A 207 14.43 12.74 -4.67
N PHE A 208 14.45 13.06 -3.38
CA PHE A 208 14.30 14.43 -2.88
C PHE A 208 15.60 15.02 -2.31
N ASP A 209 16.75 14.32 -2.43
CA ASP A 209 18.03 14.77 -1.85
C ASP A 209 18.48 16.13 -2.38
N SER A 210 18.26 16.42 -3.67
CA SER A 210 18.56 17.73 -4.27
C SER A 210 17.58 18.83 -3.82
N GLU A 211 16.32 18.47 -3.57
CA GLU A 211 15.24 19.38 -3.19
C GLU A 211 15.30 19.76 -1.70
N LEU A 212 15.67 18.82 -0.82
CA LEU A 212 15.75 19.05 0.63
C LEU A 212 17.04 19.74 1.07
N ASN A 213 18.10 19.67 0.27
CA ASN A 213 19.32 20.45 0.51
C ASN A 213 19.16 21.95 0.20
N LEU A 214 18.03 22.39 -0.36
CA LEU A 214 17.71 23.81 -0.57
C LEU A 214 17.07 24.47 0.66
N CYS A 215 16.87 23.73 1.76
CA CYS A 215 16.34 24.26 3.02
C CYS A 215 17.38 24.28 4.17
N LYS A 216 18.68 24.23 3.85
CA LYS A 216 19.76 24.52 4.81
C LYS A 216 20.21 25.98 4.72
#